data_AF-A0A5B8MY71-F1
#
_entry.id   AF-A0A5B8MY71-F1
#
_cell.length_a   1.000
_cell.length_b   1.000
_cell.length_c   1.000
_cell.angle_alpha   90.00
_cell.angle_beta   90.00
_cell.angle_gamma   90.00
#
_symmetry.space_group_name_H-M   'P 1'
#
loop_
_entity.id
_entity.type
_entity.pdbx_description
1 polymer ?
#
loop_
_entity_poly.entity_id
_entity_poly.type
_entity_poly.pdbx_seq_one_letter_code
_entity_poly.pdbx_strand_id
1 'polypeptide(L)'
;MLPSLAKQWRNAAVIGLRGQSLVPCASTRTFASAKSTEEETFDVEITTPFEGHKLDELPSQTVTTTKTEVLDFFRDLFRYRRMEIAADVLYKGKFIRGFCHLYDGQEAICVGMESAINYEDAIITSYRDHCTYLGRGGNMYEVIAELLGRKDGCSRGLGGSMHMYHRENNFYGGNGIVGAQVPLGVGIAFQQKYNKKDNCTFTMYGDGAANQGQGFEALNMAALWDLPVVYVCENNHFGMGTAEWRGSKQPAFYKRGDYVPGIKVDGMDVFAVKKAVAFAKEYAIKNGPLIMEMDTYRYHGHSMSDPGSTYRTRDEVSGIRNQRDPIERVRKLIQNMELATTAEIKAIEKAARKEVDDAIAKAKECPEPPEEWLTKNIYSAAPHGWESVRGVERGLAHET
;
A
#
# COMPACT_ATOMS: atom_id res chain seq x y z
N MET A 1 -56.20 -20.46 26.91
CA MET A 1 -55.92 -21.14 25.63
C MET A 1 -55.00 -20.23 24.85
N LEU A 2 -53.68 -20.39 25.01
CA LEU A 2 -52.80 -21.25 24.19
C LEU A 2 -52.64 -20.75 22.73
N PRO A 3 -51.44 -20.94 22.15
CA PRO A 3 -50.66 -19.92 21.44
C PRO A 3 -50.41 -20.33 19.97
N SER A 4 -49.78 -19.47 19.16
CA SER A 4 -48.75 -19.86 18.17
C SER A 4 -48.48 -18.74 17.17
N LEU A 5 -47.40 -17.99 17.36
CA LEU A 5 -46.79 -17.18 16.29
C LEU A 5 -45.25 -17.30 16.30
N ALA A 6 -44.73 -18.44 16.77
CA ALA A 6 -43.32 -18.78 16.74
C ALA A 6 -43.09 -20.04 15.87
N LYS A 7 -43.37 -19.95 14.57
CA LYS A 7 -42.89 -20.91 13.56
C LYS A 7 -43.19 -20.43 12.13
N GLN A 8 -42.40 -19.48 11.60
CA GLN A 8 -42.42 -19.20 10.15
C GLN A 8 -41.11 -18.59 9.62
N TRP A 9 -39.96 -19.01 10.16
CA TRP A 9 -38.62 -18.65 9.63
C TRP A 9 -37.76 -19.88 9.35
N ARG A 10 -38.35 -20.88 8.69
CA ARG A 10 -37.61 -21.98 8.06
C ARG A 10 -38.31 -22.34 6.75
N ASN A 11 -37.73 -21.85 5.66
CA ASN A 11 -37.88 -22.27 4.26
C ASN A 11 -38.09 -21.06 3.33
N ALA A 12 -36.98 -20.42 2.94
CA ALA A 12 -36.90 -19.74 1.65
C ALA A 12 -35.69 -20.33 0.94
N ALA A 13 -36.00 -21.07 -0.13
CA ALA A 13 -35.09 -21.88 -0.90
C ALA A 13 -34.03 -21.05 -1.61
N VAL A 14 -32.84 -21.63 -1.62
CA VAL A 14 -31.75 -21.45 -2.58
C VAL A 14 -32.32 -21.31 -4.00
N ILE A 15 -32.16 -20.13 -4.60
CA ILE A 15 -32.26 -19.95 -6.06
C ILE A 15 -30.84 -19.71 -6.56
N GLY A 16 -30.31 -20.73 -7.24
CA GLY A 16 -28.99 -20.72 -7.85
C GLY A 16 -28.96 -19.78 -9.05
N LEU A 17 -28.18 -18.72 -8.93
CA LEU A 17 -27.66 -17.99 -10.08
C LEU A 17 -26.45 -18.75 -10.62
N ARG A 18 -26.58 -19.24 -11.86
CA ARG A 18 -25.51 -19.88 -12.62
C ARG A 18 -24.36 -18.88 -12.79
N GLY A 19 -23.27 -19.11 -12.06
CA GLY A 19 -22.02 -18.39 -12.24
C GLY A 19 -21.43 -18.68 -13.61
N GLN A 20 -21.19 -17.62 -14.39
CA GLN A 20 -20.16 -17.67 -15.42
C GLN A 20 -18.81 -17.65 -14.70
N SER A 21 -18.11 -18.77 -14.79
CA SER A 21 -16.75 -18.99 -14.31
C SER A 21 -15.80 -17.96 -14.92
N LEU A 22 -15.52 -16.88 -14.20
CA LEU A 22 -14.25 -16.16 -14.35
C LEU A 22 -13.17 -17.09 -13.81
N VAL A 23 -12.34 -17.61 -14.70
CA VAL A 23 -11.14 -18.37 -14.33
C VAL A 23 -10.26 -17.42 -13.52
N PRO A 24 -10.02 -17.65 -12.22
CA PRO A 24 -9.06 -16.86 -11.49
C PRO A 24 -7.70 -17.30 -12.00
N CYS A 25 -7.02 -16.44 -12.75
CA CYS A 25 -5.57 -16.52 -12.81
C CYS A 25 -5.04 -15.96 -11.48
N ALA A 26 -5.28 -16.71 -10.41
CA ALA A 26 -4.63 -16.47 -9.14
C ALA A 26 -3.15 -16.71 -9.37
N SER A 27 -2.37 -15.64 -9.39
CA SER A 27 -0.95 -15.71 -9.07
C SER A 27 -0.85 -16.05 -7.58
N THR A 28 -1.15 -17.30 -7.22
CA THR A 28 -0.78 -17.86 -5.94
C THR A 28 0.75 -17.83 -5.89
N ARG A 29 1.32 -16.94 -5.07
CA ARG A 29 2.61 -17.26 -4.47
C ARG A 29 2.35 -18.49 -3.61
N THR A 30 2.65 -19.65 -4.16
CA THR A 30 2.89 -20.83 -3.34
C THR A 30 4.03 -20.46 -2.40
N PHE A 31 3.71 -20.25 -1.13
CA PHE A 31 4.66 -20.59 -0.08
C PHE A 31 4.94 -22.08 -0.28
N ALA A 32 6.06 -22.38 -0.93
CA ALA A 32 6.53 -23.74 -1.05
C ALA A 32 6.71 -24.26 0.37
N SER A 33 5.78 -25.10 0.82
CA SER A 33 6.05 -26.04 1.89
C SER A 33 7.28 -26.84 1.43
N ALA A 34 8.38 -26.60 2.11
CA ALA A 34 9.72 -27.01 1.74
C ALA A 34 9.81 -28.49 1.32
N LYS A 35 10.47 -28.75 0.19
CA LYS A 35 11.53 -29.77 0.18
C LYS A 35 12.75 -29.05 0.74
N SER A 36 13.14 -29.40 1.97
CA SER A 36 14.27 -28.84 2.70
C SER A 36 15.59 -29.20 2.00
N THR A 37 16.01 -28.38 1.05
CA THR A 37 17.41 -28.00 0.97
C THR A 37 17.54 -26.76 1.83
N GLU A 38 18.20 -26.84 2.98
CA GLU A 38 18.53 -25.66 3.79
C GLU A 38 19.24 -24.67 2.87
N GLU A 39 18.58 -23.56 2.57
CA GLU A 39 19.17 -22.51 1.75
C GLU A 39 20.23 -21.81 2.61
N GLU A 40 21.42 -21.60 2.04
CA GLU A 40 22.51 -20.94 2.75
C GLU A 40 22.08 -19.53 3.19
N THR A 41 22.24 -19.24 4.48
CA THR A 41 21.92 -17.95 5.07
C THR A 41 23.18 -17.12 5.22
N PHE A 42 23.02 -15.81 5.14
CA PHE A 42 24.09 -14.85 5.38
C PHE A 42 23.52 -13.58 6.01
N ASP A 43 24.40 -12.82 6.65
CA ASP A 43 24.03 -11.59 7.33
C ASP A 43 24.27 -10.36 6.44
N VAL A 44 23.31 -9.44 6.48
CA VAL A 44 23.38 -8.13 5.83
C VAL A 44 23.28 -7.06 6.91
N GLU A 45 24.24 -6.14 6.92
CA GLU A 45 24.25 -5.00 7.84
C GLU A 45 23.36 -3.87 7.31
N ILE A 46 22.55 -3.30 8.21
CA ILE A 46 21.78 -2.08 7.99
C ILE A 46 22.70 -0.89 8.25
N THR A 47 22.91 -0.08 7.23
CA THR A 47 23.90 1.01 7.26
C THR A 47 23.47 2.22 8.05
N THR A 48 22.16 2.47 8.14
CA THR A 48 21.59 3.61 8.83
C THR A 48 20.98 3.14 10.15
N PRO A 49 21.55 3.51 11.32
CA PRO A 49 21.01 3.13 12.61
C PRO A 49 19.56 3.59 12.80
N PHE A 50 18.78 2.76 13.48
CA PHE A 50 17.46 3.17 13.97
C PHE A 50 17.59 4.23 15.06
N GLU A 51 16.67 5.20 15.07
CA GLU A 51 16.53 6.14 16.18
C GLU A 51 15.23 5.87 16.94
N GLY A 52 15.29 5.86 18.28
CA GLY A 52 14.14 5.58 19.13
C GLY A 52 13.59 6.81 19.86
N HIS A 53 12.30 6.77 20.16
CA HIS A 53 11.60 7.69 21.05
C HIS A 53 10.79 6.87 22.06
N LYS A 54 11.12 6.98 23.34
CA LYS A 54 10.47 6.20 24.43
C LYS A 54 10.47 4.68 24.18
N LEU A 55 11.52 4.17 23.56
CA LEU A 55 11.77 2.74 23.38
C LEU A 55 13.01 2.35 24.17
N ASP A 56 12.90 1.31 24.99
CA ASP A 56 14.01 0.76 25.77
C ASP A 56 14.96 -0.07 24.89
N GLU A 57 14.42 -0.72 23.86
CA GLU A 57 15.15 -1.57 22.93
C GLU A 57 14.81 -1.19 21.48
N LEU A 58 15.81 -1.33 20.60
CA LEU A 58 15.68 -1.11 19.17
C LEU A 58 16.01 -2.42 18.41
N PRO A 59 15.45 -2.61 17.21
CA PRO A 59 15.77 -3.78 16.40
C PRO A 59 17.27 -3.85 16.07
N SER A 60 17.77 -5.08 15.93
CA SER A 60 19.15 -5.35 15.49
C SER A 60 19.42 -4.72 14.11
N GLN A 61 20.65 -4.22 13.94
CA GLN A 61 21.14 -3.72 12.65
C GLN A 61 21.59 -4.84 11.71
N THR A 62 21.67 -6.08 12.19
CA THR A 62 22.04 -7.24 11.36
C THR A 62 20.78 -8.02 10.95
N VAL A 63 20.69 -8.34 9.66
CA VAL A 63 19.60 -9.12 9.06
C VAL A 63 20.13 -10.40 8.44
N THR A 64 19.78 -11.54 9.02
CA THR A 64 19.97 -12.84 8.38
C THR A 64 18.93 -13.01 7.26
N THR A 65 19.41 -13.31 6.06
CA THR A 65 18.60 -13.47 4.83
C THR A 65 19.11 -14.65 4.01
N THR A 66 18.36 -15.03 2.97
CA THR A 66 18.80 -15.99 1.95
C THR A 66 18.95 -15.33 0.59
N LYS A 67 19.63 -16.03 -0.34
CA LYS A 67 19.73 -15.61 -1.74
C LYS A 67 18.35 -15.40 -2.38
N THR A 68 17.42 -16.32 -2.16
CA THR A 68 16.06 -16.23 -2.70
C THR A 68 15.35 -14.96 -2.27
N GLU A 69 15.41 -14.62 -0.97
CA GLU A 69 14.79 -13.40 -0.46
C GLU A 69 15.37 -12.14 -1.11
N VAL A 70 16.69 -12.04 -1.25
CA VAL A 70 17.34 -10.88 -1.89
C VAL A 70 16.90 -10.74 -3.36
N LEU A 71 16.79 -11.86 -4.09
CA LEU A 71 16.33 -11.85 -5.48
C LEU A 71 14.84 -11.52 -5.60
N ASP A 72 14.03 -11.91 -4.63
CA ASP A 72 12.61 -11.55 -4.57
C ASP A 72 12.42 -10.06 -4.29
N PHE A 73 13.20 -9.47 -3.37
CA PHE A 73 13.22 -8.02 -3.17
C PHE A 73 13.59 -7.29 -4.45
N PHE A 74 14.68 -7.69 -5.11
CA PHE A 74 15.09 -7.06 -6.36
C PHE A 74 14.01 -7.14 -7.43
N ARG A 75 13.33 -8.29 -7.55
CA ARG A 75 12.21 -8.49 -8.47
C ARG A 75 11.08 -7.52 -8.18
N ASP A 76 10.59 -7.46 -6.94
CA ASP A 76 9.44 -6.63 -6.59
C ASP A 76 9.75 -5.14 -6.66
N LEU A 77 10.92 -4.70 -6.16
CA LEU A 77 11.36 -3.30 -6.28
C LEU A 77 11.38 -2.85 -7.75
N PHE A 78 11.92 -3.69 -8.64
CA PHE A 78 11.99 -3.36 -10.06
C PHE A 78 10.62 -3.41 -10.76
N ARG A 79 9.75 -4.38 -10.38
CA ARG A 79 8.36 -4.47 -10.89
C ARG A 79 7.58 -3.20 -10.55
N TYR A 80 7.64 -2.75 -9.31
CA TYR A 80 6.98 -1.53 -8.83
C TYR A 80 7.48 -0.29 -9.57
N ARG A 81 8.80 -0.09 -9.63
CA ARG A 81 9.39 1.00 -10.42
C ARG A 81 8.93 0.98 -11.87
N ARG A 82 8.89 -0.20 -12.51
CA ARG A 82 8.54 -0.30 -13.92
C ARG A 82 7.07 0.06 -14.17
N MET A 83 6.17 -0.35 -13.28
CA MET A 83 4.76 0.03 -13.33
C MET A 83 4.59 1.56 -13.24
N GLU A 84 5.24 2.21 -12.28
CA GLU A 84 5.11 3.67 -12.08
C GLU A 84 5.66 4.45 -13.28
N ILE A 85 6.79 4.03 -13.84
CA ILE A 85 7.35 4.63 -15.06
C ILE A 85 6.43 4.40 -16.27
N ALA A 86 5.71 3.28 -16.34
CA ALA A 86 4.70 3.10 -17.37
C ALA A 86 3.47 4.01 -17.16
N ALA A 87 3.02 4.20 -15.91
CA ALA A 87 1.95 5.12 -15.58
C ALA A 87 2.28 6.57 -15.97
N ASP A 88 3.54 7.03 -15.77
CA ASP A 88 4.01 8.32 -16.28
C ASP A 88 3.79 8.48 -17.79
N VAL A 89 4.24 7.48 -18.57
CA VAL A 89 4.13 7.48 -20.03
C VAL A 89 2.67 7.47 -20.48
N LEU A 90 1.83 6.64 -19.84
CA LEU A 90 0.40 6.55 -20.14
C LEU A 90 -0.34 7.84 -19.81
N TYR A 91 0.01 8.52 -18.71
CA TYR A 91 -0.55 9.82 -18.34
C TYR A 91 -0.17 10.92 -19.35
N LYS A 92 1.11 10.99 -19.72
CA LYS A 92 1.59 11.92 -20.76
C LYS A 92 0.92 11.65 -22.11
N GLY A 93 0.66 10.39 -22.42
CA GLY A 93 -0.12 9.94 -23.58
C GLY A 93 -1.64 10.13 -23.46
N LYS A 94 -2.14 10.73 -22.38
CA LYS A 94 -3.58 10.99 -22.11
C LYS A 94 -4.45 9.74 -21.97
N PHE A 95 -3.85 8.57 -21.78
CA PHE A 95 -4.58 7.35 -21.44
C PHE A 95 -5.03 7.34 -19.97
N ILE A 96 -4.27 7.97 -19.09
CA ILE A 96 -4.64 8.22 -17.69
C ILE A 96 -5.04 9.69 -17.55
N ARG A 97 -6.08 9.97 -16.76
CA ARG A 97 -6.62 11.31 -16.51
C ARG A 97 -6.73 11.58 -15.01
N GLY A 98 -7.05 12.82 -14.63
CA GLY A 98 -7.24 13.20 -13.23
C GLY A 98 -5.94 13.13 -12.43
N PHE A 99 -6.01 12.57 -11.22
CA PHE A 99 -4.85 12.39 -10.36
C PHE A 99 -4.07 11.12 -10.71
N CYS A 100 -2.75 11.18 -10.56
CA CYS A 100 -1.85 10.05 -10.65
C CYS A 100 -0.61 10.35 -9.81
N HIS A 101 -0.40 9.62 -8.72
CA HIS A 101 0.67 9.85 -7.75
C HIS A 101 1.65 8.67 -7.79
N LEU A 102 2.82 8.88 -8.40
CA LEU A 102 3.78 7.80 -8.63
C LEU A 102 4.61 7.49 -7.39
N TYR A 103 4.76 6.22 -7.04
CA TYR A 103 5.47 5.77 -5.84
C TYR A 103 6.98 5.55 -6.05
N ASP A 104 7.53 5.96 -7.21
CA ASP A 104 8.91 5.63 -7.57
C ASP A 104 9.94 6.38 -6.70
N GLY A 105 10.85 5.60 -6.13
CA GLY A 105 11.82 6.01 -5.11
C GLY A 105 11.47 5.50 -3.72
N GLN A 106 10.20 5.15 -3.46
CA GLN A 106 9.73 4.69 -2.15
C GLN A 106 9.53 3.16 -2.07
N GLU A 107 9.94 2.38 -3.08
CA GLU A 107 9.55 0.97 -3.22
C GLU A 107 10.02 0.08 -2.07
N ALA A 108 11.13 0.42 -1.42
CA ALA A 108 11.65 -0.32 -0.28
C ALA A 108 10.66 -0.37 0.89
N ILE A 109 9.81 0.66 1.06
CA ILE A 109 8.77 0.66 2.09
C ILE A 109 7.79 -0.48 1.83
N CYS A 110 7.18 -0.52 0.64
CA CYS A 110 6.18 -1.54 0.32
C CYS A 110 6.79 -2.96 0.36
N VAL A 111 7.94 -3.17 -0.27
CA VAL A 111 8.59 -4.50 -0.31
C VAL A 111 9.02 -4.95 1.08
N GLY A 112 9.63 -4.05 1.86
CA GLY A 112 10.07 -4.36 3.21
C GLY A 112 8.89 -4.65 4.15
N MET A 113 7.81 -3.88 4.05
CA MET A 113 6.58 -4.12 4.82
C MET A 113 6.00 -5.49 4.53
N GLU A 114 5.73 -5.82 3.25
CA GLU A 114 5.13 -7.11 2.88
C GLU A 114 6.02 -8.32 3.25
N SER A 115 7.35 -8.13 3.31
CA SER A 115 8.27 -9.19 3.75
C SER A 115 8.25 -9.47 5.26
N ALA A 116 7.63 -8.59 6.06
CA ALA A 116 7.60 -8.66 7.51
C ALA A 116 6.20 -8.92 8.09
N ILE A 117 5.16 -8.86 7.27
CA ILE A 117 3.76 -9.01 7.68
C ILE A 117 3.07 -10.15 6.92
N ASN A 118 1.82 -10.43 7.25
CA ASN A 118 1.00 -11.39 6.51
C ASN A 118 -0.29 -10.73 5.98
N TYR A 119 -1.10 -11.50 5.23
CA TYR A 119 -2.33 -10.97 4.63
C TYR A 119 -3.49 -10.77 5.61
N GLU A 120 -3.36 -11.21 6.86
CA GLU A 120 -4.32 -10.92 7.94
C GLU A 120 -4.04 -9.61 8.68
N ASP A 121 -2.78 -9.14 8.64
CA ASP A 121 -2.45 -7.76 9.01
C ASP A 121 -3.15 -6.79 8.03
N ALA A 122 -3.52 -5.61 8.50
CA ALA A 122 -4.25 -4.63 7.68
C ALA A 122 -3.33 -3.49 7.26
N ILE A 123 -3.50 -2.99 6.03
CA ILE A 123 -2.87 -1.75 5.57
C ILE A 123 -3.96 -0.79 5.10
N ILE A 124 -3.82 0.47 5.52
CA ILE A 124 -4.57 1.60 4.95
C ILE A 124 -3.60 2.76 4.69
N THR A 125 -3.73 3.42 3.53
CA THR A 125 -2.81 4.50 3.14
C THR A 125 -3.56 5.64 2.44
N SER A 126 -2.84 6.69 2.05
CA SER A 126 -3.37 7.80 1.26
C SER A 126 -3.37 7.46 -0.24
N TYR A 127 -3.43 8.46 -1.12
CA TYR A 127 -3.64 8.31 -2.56
C TYR A 127 -2.43 7.85 -3.38
N ARG A 128 -1.32 7.48 -2.75
CA ARG A 128 -0.08 7.02 -3.42
C ARG A 128 0.11 5.53 -3.16
N ASP A 129 -0.81 4.73 -3.68
CA ASP A 129 -1.10 3.38 -3.20
C ASP A 129 -0.89 2.27 -4.24
N HIS A 130 -0.47 2.59 -5.46
CA HIS A 130 -0.36 1.61 -6.54
C HIS A 130 0.53 0.41 -6.15
N CYS A 131 1.70 0.70 -5.55
CA CYS A 131 2.64 -0.34 -5.12
C CYS A 131 2.08 -1.13 -3.94
N THR A 132 1.41 -0.48 -2.98
CA THR A 132 0.75 -1.15 -1.85
C THR A 132 -0.34 -2.10 -2.34
N TYR A 133 -1.13 -1.72 -3.34
CA TYR A 133 -2.13 -2.62 -3.93
C TYR A 133 -1.49 -3.90 -4.50
N LEU A 134 -0.38 -3.77 -5.24
CA LEU A 134 0.37 -4.93 -5.73
C LEU A 134 1.00 -5.75 -4.60
N GLY A 135 1.55 -5.10 -3.58
CA GLY A 135 2.10 -5.75 -2.38
C GLY A 135 1.06 -6.57 -1.64
N ARG A 136 -0.17 -6.05 -1.54
CA ARG A 136 -1.32 -6.72 -0.93
C ARG A 136 -1.99 -7.76 -1.83
N GLY A 137 -1.28 -8.28 -2.83
CA GLY A 137 -1.71 -9.41 -3.65
C GLY A 137 -2.57 -9.05 -4.86
N GLY A 138 -2.78 -7.76 -5.12
CA GLY A 138 -3.33 -7.31 -6.39
C GLY A 138 -2.36 -7.60 -7.55
N ASN A 139 -2.86 -7.57 -8.78
CA ASN A 139 -2.05 -7.84 -9.96
C ASN A 139 -1.83 -6.62 -10.87
N MET A 140 -0.78 -6.69 -11.70
CA MET A 140 -0.36 -5.60 -12.59
C MET A 140 -1.47 -5.18 -13.56
N TYR A 141 -2.25 -6.13 -14.05
CA TYR A 141 -3.34 -5.84 -14.99
C TYR A 141 -4.45 -5.02 -14.33
N GLU A 142 -4.85 -5.37 -13.11
CA GLU A 142 -5.88 -4.64 -12.36
C GLU A 142 -5.49 -3.18 -12.09
N VAL A 143 -4.23 -2.93 -11.69
CA VAL A 143 -3.74 -1.55 -11.46
C VAL A 143 -3.77 -0.74 -12.75
N ILE A 144 -3.18 -1.27 -13.82
CA ILE A 144 -3.11 -0.55 -15.10
C ILE A 144 -4.53 -0.35 -15.69
N ALA A 145 -5.41 -1.35 -15.58
CA ALA A 145 -6.80 -1.22 -16.01
C ALA A 145 -7.56 -0.15 -15.20
N GLU A 146 -7.34 -0.07 -13.89
CA GLU A 146 -7.96 0.97 -13.05
C GLU A 146 -7.46 2.37 -13.42
N LEU A 147 -6.15 2.54 -13.62
CA LEU A 147 -5.55 3.81 -14.04
C LEU A 147 -6.08 4.26 -15.41
N LEU A 148 -6.36 3.33 -16.32
CA LEU A 148 -6.96 3.59 -17.62
C LEU A 148 -8.49 3.75 -17.57
N GLY A 149 -9.13 3.60 -16.40
CA GLY A 149 -10.58 3.70 -16.24
C GLY A 149 -11.34 2.56 -16.93
N ARG A 150 -10.84 1.32 -16.86
CA ARG A 150 -11.42 0.15 -17.52
C ARG A 150 -12.17 -0.74 -16.55
N LYS A 151 -13.16 -1.49 -17.06
CA LYS A 151 -14.08 -2.28 -16.23
C LYS A 151 -13.40 -3.38 -15.40
N ASP A 152 -12.25 -3.86 -15.85
CA ASP A 152 -11.46 -4.90 -15.16
C ASP A 152 -10.44 -4.29 -14.16
N GLY A 153 -10.47 -2.98 -13.96
CA GLY A 153 -9.70 -2.34 -12.89
C GLY A 153 -10.09 -2.88 -11.51
N CYS A 154 -9.20 -2.75 -10.54
CA CYS A 154 -9.42 -3.23 -9.17
C CYS A 154 -10.67 -2.65 -8.49
N SER A 155 -11.05 -1.43 -8.87
CA SER A 155 -12.26 -0.73 -8.47
C SER A 155 -13.20 -0.51 -9.66
N ARG A 156 -13.11 -1.40 -10.66
CA ARG A 156 -13.96 -1.44 -11.86
C ARG A 156 -13.89 -0.17 -12.71
N GLY A 157 -12.79 0.57 -12.67
CA GLY A 157 -12.62 1.84 -13.37
C GLY A 157 -13.39 3.00 -12.76
N LEU A 158 -13.97 2.82 -11.56
CA LEU A 158 -14.75 3.84 -10.85
C LEU A 158 -13.92 4.60 -9.82
N GLY A 159 -12.78 4.05 -9.39
CA GLY A 159 -11.92 4.65 -8.37
C GLY A 159 -10.78 5.50 -8.96
N GLY A 160 -10.17 5.02 -10.04
CA GLY A 160 -8.96 5.60 -10.60
C GLY A 160 -7.75 5.45 -9.67
N SER A 161 -6.74 6.30 -9.88
CA SER A 161 -5.43 6.20 -9.19
C SER A 161 -5.51 6.18 -7.67
N MET A 162 -6.43 6.94 -7.07
CA MET A 162 -6.39 7.20 -5.63
C MET A 162 -7.15 6.17 -4.79
N HIS A 163 -7.90 5.25 -5.41
CA HIS A 163 -8.93 4.45 -4.74
C HIS A 163 -8.87 2.99 -5.17
N MET A 164 -7.76 2.31 -4.86
CA MET A 164 -7.59 0.89 -5.08
C MET A 164 -7.79 0.13 -3.78
N TYR A 165 -8.58 -0.95 -3.75
CA TYR A 165 -8.86 -1.71 -2.54
C TYR A 165 -8.62 -3.20 -2.77
N HIS A 166 -8.06 -3.91 -1.80
CA HIS A 166 -7.87 -5.36 -1.90
C HIS A 166 -8.44 -6.07 -0.66
N ARG A 167 -9.75 -6.39 -0.74
CA ARG A 167 -10.53 -6.93 0.39
C ARG A 167 -9.99 -8.24 0.92
N GLU A 168 -9.59 -9.17 0.05
CA GLU A 168 -9.18 -10.52 0.47
C GLU A 168 -7.93 -10.50 1.35
N ASN A 169 -7.04 -9.54 1.10
CA ASN A 169 -5.79 -9.36 1.83
C ASN A 169 -5.78 -8.03 2.59
N ASN A 170 -6.91 -7.64 3.19
CA ASN A 170 -7.00 -6.55 4.18
C ASN A 170 -6.31 -5.23 3.77
N PHE A 171 -6.39 -4.86 2.49
CA PHE A 171 -5.98 -3.54 2.03
C PHE A 171 -7.20 -2.63 1.91
N TYR A 172 -7.29 -1.67 2.83
CA TYR A 172 -8.39 -0.73 2.95
C TYR A 172 -8.21 0.54 2.10
N GLY A 173 -7.23 0.46 1.21
CA GLY A 173 -7.13 1.26 0.01
C GLY A 173 -6.44 2.60 0.15
N GLY A 174 -6.38 3.28 -0.99
CA GLY A 174 -5.96 4.66 -1.10
C GLY A 174 -7.08 5.64 -0.75
N ASN A 175 -6.70 6.65 0.02
CA ASN A 175 -7.62 7.65 0.54
C ASN A 175 -7.18 9.06 0.09
N GLY A 176 -8.08 9.74 -0.63
CA GLY A 176 -7.84 11.06 -1.23
C GLY A 176 -7.88 12.23 -0.24
N ILE A 177 -8.49 12.05 0.92
CA ILE A 177 -8.60 13.10 1.95
C ILE A 177 -7.44 12.97 2.93
N VAL A 178 -6.54 13.94 2.91
CA VAL A 178 -5.29 13.94 3.68
C VAL A 178 -5.57 13.75 5.19
N GLY A 179 -5.07 12.64 5.74
CA GLY A 179 -5.17 12.30 7.16
C GLY A 179 -6.44 11.54 7.56
N ALA A 180 -7.45 11.45 6.68
CA ALA A 180 -8.71 10.77 7.00
C ALA A 180 -8.54 9.26 7.18
N GLN A 181 -7.52 8.67 6.53
CA GLN A 181 -7.19 7.26 6.69
C GLN A 181 -6.63 6.90 8.07
N VAL A 182 -6.12 7.89 8.82
CA VAL A 182 -5.48 7.65 10.11
C VAL A 182 -6.51 7.18 11.15
N PRO A 183 -7.61 7.91 11.42
CA PRO A 183 -8.69 7.40 12.28
C PRO A 183 -9.32 6.09 11.77
N LEU A 184 -9.43 5.91 10.45
CA LEU A 184 -9.96 4.66 9.87
C LEU A 184 -9.07 3.46 10.19
N GLY A 185 -7.74 3.62 10.09
CA GLY A 185 -6.76 2.62 10.50
C GLY A 185 -6.88 2.24 11.97
N VAL A 186 -7.09 3.23 12.84
CA VAL A 186 -7.35 3.00 14.27
C VAL A 186 -8.64 2.20 14.48
N GLY A 187 -9.69 2.49 13.72
CA GLY A 187 -10.93 1.71 13.74
C GLY A 187 -10.75 0.25 13.30
N ILE A 188 -9.90 0.00 12.30
CA ILE A 188 -9.55 -1.36 11.86
C ILE A 188 -8.76 -2.09 12.96
N ALA A 189 -7.79 -1.43 13.60
CA ALA A 189 -7.06 -2.00 14.74
C ALA A 189 -7.97 -2.31 15.92
N PHE A 190 -8.95 -1.43 16.20
CA PHE A 190 -9.98 -1.69 17.19
C PHE A 190 -10.78 -2.94 16.83
N GLN A 191 -11.18 -3.11 15.56
CA GLN A 191 -11.88 -4.29 15.09
C GLN A 191 -11.04 -5.58 15.23
N GLN A 192 -9.74 -5.53 14.95
CA GLN A 192 -8.83 -6.66 15.15
C GLN A 192 -8.76 -7.06 16.64
N LYS A 193 -8.54 -6.08 17.52
CA LYS A 193 -8.52 -6.30 18.98
C LYS A 193 -9.85 -6.82 19.51
N TYR A 194 -10.96 -6.22 19.08
CA TYR A 194 -12.32 -6.62 19.47
C TYR A 194 -12.61 -8.08 19.11
N ASN A 195 -12.16 -8.52 17.93
CA ASN A 195 -12.30 -9.90 17.46
C ASN A 195 -11.20 -10.85 17.95
N LYS A 196 -10.33 -10.40 18.87
CA LYS A 196 -9.22 -11.18 19.45
C LYS A 196 -8.30 -11.76 18.38
N LYS A 197 -8.06 -10.99 17.32
CA LYS A 197 -7.11 -11.33 16.27
C LYS A 197 -5.71 -10.89 16.69
N ASP A 198 -4.74 -11.78 16.50
CA ASP A 198 -3.32 -11.51 16.78
C ASP A 198 -2.64 -10.88 15.55
N ASN A 199 -3.25 -9.81 15.04
CA ASN A 199 -2.82 -9.09 13.84
C ASN A 199 -2.62 -7.61 14.17
N CYS A 200 -1.83 -6.94 13.35
CA CYS A 200 -1.58 -5.51 13.45
C CYS A 200 -2.23 -4.75 12.29
N THR A 201 -2.57 -3.48 12.52
CA THR A 201 -2.93 -2.54 11.44
C THR A 201 -1.81 -1.54 11.23
N PHE A 202 -1.39 -1.35 9.99
CA PHE A 202 -0.48 -0.30 9.56
C PHE A 202 -1.29 0.85 8.96
N THR A 203 -1.33 1.97 9.66
CA THR A 203 -2.01 3.19 9.21
C THR A 203 -0.99 4.18 8.67
N MET A 204 -0.94 4.30 7.35
CA MET A 204 0.11 5.04 6.65
C MET A 204 -0.34 6.46 6.29
N TYR A 205 0.56 7.43 6.42
CA TYR A 205 0.34 8.84 6.08
C TYR A 205 1.67 9.52 5.72
N GLY A 206 1.63 10.64 4.99
CA GLY A 206 2.83 11.40 4.63
C GLY A 206 3.23 12.48 5.64
N ASP A 207 4.43 13.05 5.50
CA ASP A 207 4.95 14.14 6.33
C ASP A 207 3.99 15.35 6.42
N GLY A 208 3.36 15.73 5.31
CA GLY A 208 2.35 16.80 5.30
C GLY A 208 1.07 16.44 6.07
N ALA A 209 0.68 15.16 6.05
CA ALA A 209 -0.50 14.67 6.76
C ALA A 209 -0.27 14.55 8.28
N ALA A 210 0.99 14.49 8.73
CA ALA A 210 1.36 14.40 10.14
C ALA A 210 0.94 15.62 11.00
N ASN A 211 0.42 16.68 10.36
CA ASN A 211 -0.12 17.87 11.02
C ASN A 211 -1.65 17.91 11.09
N GLN A 212 -2.34 16.87 10.61
CA GLN A 212 -3.79 16.78 10.70
C GLN A 212 -4.25 16.49 12.14
N GLY A 213 -5.16 17.32 12.66
CA GLY A 213 -5.64 17.22 14.05
C GLY A 213 -6.24 15.85 14.38
N GLN A 214 -7.02 15.28 13.46
CA GLN A 214 -7.62 13.95 13.60
C GLN A 214 -6.59 12.82 13.83
N GLY A 215 -5.35 13.00 13.37
CA GLY A 215 -4.27 12.04 13.64
C GLY A 215 -3.91 11.98 15.13
N PHE A 216 -3.89 13.14 15.81
CA PHE A 216 -3.63 13.24 17.24
C PHE A 216 -4.82 12.73 18.08
N GLU A 217 -6.04 13.01 17.64
CA GLU A 217 -7.25 12.47 18.28
C GLU A 217 -7.26 10.94 18.21
N ALA A 218 -6.98 10.38 17.03
CA ALA A 218 -6.90 8.93 16.81
C ALA A 218 -5.77 8.28 17.61
N LEU A 219 -4.60 8.94 17.66
CA LEU A 219 -3.47 8.51 18.48
C LEU A 219 -3.83 8.39 19.96
N ASN A 220 -4.50 9.41 20.51
CA ASN A 220 -4.92 9.39 21.90
C ASN A 220 -5.86 8.21 22.20
N MET A 221 -6.84 7.95 21.34
CA MET A 221 -7.74 6.80 21.51
C MET A 221 -7.00 5.45 21.37
N ALA A 222 -6.10 5.33 20.39
CA ALA A 222 -5.32 4.12 20.19
C ALA A 222 -4.45 3.79 21.40
N ALA A 223 -3.84 4.80 22.01
CA ALA A 223 -3.03 4.63 23.22
C ALA A 223 -3.89 4.30 24.43
N LEU A 224 -5.01 5.01 24.62
CA LEU A 224 -5.94 4.77 25.72
C LEU A 224 -6.48 3.33 25.74
N TRP A 225 -6.62 2.71 24.57
CA TRP A 225 -7.19 1.38 24.42
C TRP A 225 -6.15 0.32 24.07
N ASP A 226 -4.85 0.61 24.13
CA ASP A 226 -3.74 -0.28 23.75
C ASP A 226 -4.02 -1.01 22.42
N LEU A 227 -4.36 -0.26 21.37
CA LEU A 227 -4.72 -0.85 20.07
C LEU A 227 -3.47 -1.32 19.31
N PRO A 228 -3.53 -2.47 18.59
CA PRO A 228 -2.42 -3.01 17.81
C PRO A 228 -2.28 -2.26 16.47
N VAL A 229 -1.84 -1.00 16.54
CA VAL A 229 -1.70 -0.12 15.38
C VAL A 229 -0.31 0.49 15.29
N VAL A 230 0.29 0.42 14.11
CA VAL A 230 1.53 1.12 13.77
C VAL A 230 1.19 2.30 12.86
N TYR A 231 1.51 3.50 13.33
CA TYR A 231 1.38 4.76 12.60
C TYR A 231 2.62 4.93 11.73
N VAL A 232 2.49 4.76 10.41
CA VAL A 232 3.63 4.84 9.49
C VAL A 232 3.63 6.20 8.79
N CYS A 233 4.55 7.07 9.18
CA CYS A 233 4.82 8.33 8.49
C CYS A 233 5.83 8.09 7.35
N GLU A 234 5.36 8.11 6.11
CA GLU A 234 6.23 8.16 4.93
C GLU A 234 6.76 9.58 4.74
N ASN A 235 7.93 9.84 5.30
CA ASN A 235 8.58 11.13 5.18
C ASN A 235 9.38 11.19 3.88
N ASN A 236 8.78 11.79 2.84
CA ASN A 236 9.49 12.10 1.59
C ASN A 236 9.95 13.57 1.52
N HIS A 237 9.99 14.23 2.68
CA HIS A 237 10.39 15.61 2.94
C HIS A 237 9.49 16.72 2.38
N PHE A 238 8.45 16.40 1.61
CA PHE A 238 7.62 17.38 0.92
C PHE A 238 6.12 17.03 0.86
N GLY A 239 5.33 17.67 1.72
CA GLY A 239 3.88 17.76 1.63
C GLY A 239 3.44 18.60 0.43
N MET A 240 3.12 17.93 -0.68
CA MET A 240 2.90 18.55 -2.00
C MET A 240 4.13 19.35 -2.47
N GLY A 241 4.17 20.66 -2.23
CA GLY A 241 5.31 21.53 -2.52
C GLY A 241 5.88 22.24 -1.28
N THR A 242 5.42 21.87 -0.08
CA THR A 242 5.88 22.46 1.18
C THR A 242 6.87 21.51 1.83
N ALA A 243 8.12 21.95 1.94
CA ALA A 243 9.15 21.19 2.64
C ALA A 243 8.82 20.99 4.12
N GLU A 244 9.24 19.86 4.71
CA GLU A 244 8.91 19.49 6.09
C GLU A 244 9.27 20.56 7.13
N TRP A 245 10.41 21.26 6.98
CA TRP A 245 10.84 22.32 7.89
C TRP A 245 10.01 23.61 7.78
N ARG A 246 9.20 23.74 6.71
CA ARG A 246 8.21 24.80 6.52
C ARG A 246 6.80 24.35 6.92
N GLY A 247 6.53 23.05 6.86
CA GLY A 247 5.22 22.46 7.18
C GLY A 247 5.08 22.05 8.65
N SER A 248 6.18 21.75 9.33
CA SER A 248 6.19 21.18 10.69
C SER A 248 7.21 21.90 11.58
N LYS A 249 6.77 22.31 12.78
CA LYS A 249 7.69 22.92 13.77
C LYS A 249 8.71 21.91 14.31
N GLN A 250 8.34 20.64 14.37
CA GLN A 250 9.19 19.51 14.75
C GLN A 250 9.14 18.47 13.63
N PRO A 251 10.17 18.40 12.75
CA PRO A 251 10.23 17.45 11.64
C PRO A 251 10.74 16.05 12.04
N ALA A 252 11.02 15.80 13.32
CA ALA A 252 11.20 14.43 13.83
C ALA A 252 9.82 13.75 14.03
N PHE A 253 9.24 13.23 12.95
CA PHE A 253 7.87 12.69 12.93
C PHE A 253 7.70 11.48 13.85
N TYR A 254 8.73 10.65 14.03
CA TYR A 254 8.71 9.53 14.98
C TYR A 254 8.50 9.96 16.45
N LYS A 255 8.73 11.24 16.79
CA LYS A 255 8.52 11.80 18.14
C LYS A 255 7.16 12.48 18.31
N ARG A 256 6.35 12.60 17.25
CA ARG A 256 5.08 13.34 17.28
C ARG A 256 4.00 12.66 18.12
N GLY A 257 4.26 11.44 18.56
CA GLY A 257 3.38 10.68 19.44
C GLY A 257 3.36 11.15 20.88
N ASP A 258 4.30 12.03 21.25
CA ASP A 258 4.54 12.48 22.62
C ASP A 258 4.74 11.28 23.57
N TYR A 259 3.69 10.79 24.21
CA TYR A 259 3.72 9.61 25.08
C TYR A 259 3.72 8.28 24.33
N VAL A 260 3.28 8.25 23.07
CA VAL A 260 3.35 7.04 22.22
C VAL A 260 4.78 6.86 21.71
N PRO A 261 5.42 5.70 21.92
CA PRO A 261 6.77 5.44 21.45
C PRO A 261 6.88 5.46 19.93
N GLY A 262 8.10 5.67 19.44
CA GLY A 262 8.33 5.63 18.01
C GLY A 262 9.76 5.35 17.59
N ILE A 263 9.91 5.02 16.31
CA ILE A 263 11.16 4.61 15.69
C ILE A 263 11.34 5.31 14.34
N LYS A 264 12.55 5.80 14.05
CA LYS A 264 12.95 6.29 12.73
C LYS A 264 13.69 5.19 11.97
N VAL A 265 13.33 5.04 10.70
CA VAL A 265 13.77 3.96 9.81
C VAL A 265 14.25 4.57 8.50
N ASP A 266 15.33 4.03 7.94
CA ASP A 266 15.72 4.32 6.57
C ASP A 266 14.74 3.64 5.60
N GLY A 267 13.77 4.41 5.11
CA GLY A 267 12.75 3.96 4.15
C GLY A 267 13.29 3.70 2.74
N MET A 268 14.60 3.90 2.50
CA MET A 268 15.28 3.55 1.25
C MET A 268 16.02 2.20 1.34
N ASP A 269 16.08 1.59 2.52
CA ASP A 269 16.71 0.29 2.76
C ASP A 269 15.67 -0.79 3.08
N VAL A 270 15.41 -1.69 2.12
CA VAL A 270 14.41 -2.76 2.27
C VAL A 270 14.65 -3.66 3.49
N PHE A 271 15.91 -3.88 3.90
CA PHE A 271 16.23 -4.68 5.07
C PHE A 271 15.93 -3.93 6.37
N ALA A 272 16.21 -2.62 6.41
CA ALA A 272 15.87 -1.76 7.53
C ALA A 272 14.35 -1.69 7.73
N VAL A 273 13.61 -1.50 6.63
CA VAL A 273 12.14 -1.51 6.63
C VAL A 273 11.63 -2.86 7.15
N LYS A 274 12.09 -3.99 6.61
CA LYS A 274 11.69 -5.33 7.06
C LYS A 274 11.88 -5.51 8.56
N LYS A 275 13.08 -5.20 9.07
CA LYS A 275 13.40 -5.34 10.50
C LYS A 275 12.53 -4.46 11.39
N ALA A 276 12.38 -3.19 11.02
CA ALA A 276 11.60 -2.26 11.81
C ALA A 276 10.11 -2.63 11.83
N VAL A 277 9.56 -3.09 10.69
CA VAL A 277 8.16 -3.51 10.58
C VAL A 277 7.90 -4.76 11.42
N ALA A 278 8.79 -5.77 11.37
CA ALA A 278 8.67 -6.95 12.22
C ALA A 278 8.68 -6.58 13.71
N PHE A 279 9.64 -5.76 14.13
CA PHE A 279 9.71 -5.23 15.49
C PHE A 279 8.44 -4.46 15.88
N ALA A 280 7.96 -3.56 15.02
CA ALA A 280 6.81 -2.74 15.31
C ALA A 280 5.50 -3.52 15.39
N LYS A 281 5.34 -4.56 14.56
CA LYS A 281 4.21 -5.48 14.64
C LYS A 281 4.18 -6.19 16.00
N GLU A 282 5.30 -6.80 16.38
CA GLU A 282 5.43 -7.50 17.66
C GLU A 282 5.21 -6.55 18.85
N TYR A 283 5.81 -5.36 18.77
CA TYR A 283 5.60 -4.32 19.77
C TYR A 283 4.12 -3.94 19.86
N ALA A 284 3.46 -3.68 18.74
CA ALA A 284 2.11 -3.13 18.73
C ALA A 284 1.07 -4.11 19.25
N ILE A 285 1.22 -5.38 18.90
CA ILE A 285 0.40 -6.48 19.41
C ILE A 285 0.50 -6.58 20.94
N LYS A 286 1.70 -6.40 21.50
CA LYS A 286 1.96 -6.57 22.93
C LYS A 286 1.68 -5.33 23.77
N ASN A 287 2.02 -4.14 23.27
CA ASN A 287 2.14 -2.92 24.08
C ASN A 287 1.23 -1.76 23.60
N GLY A 288 0.42 -1.96 22.56
CA GLY A 288 -0.39 -0.89 21.97
C GLY A 288 0.38 -0.06 20.94
N PRO A 289 -0.04 1.18 20.61
CA PRO A 289 0.40 1.84 19.39
C PRO A 289 1.91 2.16 19.34
N LEU A 290 2.45 2.21 18.13
CA LEU A 290 3.81 2.67 17.84
C LEU A 290 3.81 3.64 16.65
N ILE A 291 4.67 4.66 16.67
CA ILE A 291 4.93 5.51 15.50
C ILE A 291 6.21 5.06 14.79
N MET A 292 6.15 4.97 13.46
CA MET A 292 7.28 4.65 12.61
C MET A 292 7.44 5.74 11.56
N GLU A 293 8.58 6.42 11.54
CA GLU A 293 8.94 7.34 10.47
C GLU A 293 9.84 6.63 9.46
N MET A 294 9.36 6.50 8.22
CA MET A 294 10.12 6.01 7.08
C MET A 294 10.74 7.20 6.35
N ASP A 295 12.04 7.43 6.55
CA ASP A 295 12.83 8.43 5.83
C ASP A 295 13.06 7.96 4.39
N THR A 296 12.34 8.52 3.43
CA THR A 296 12.31 8.05 2.04
C THR A 296 12.33 9.23 1.07
N TYR A 297 12.19 8.96 -0.23
CA TYR A 297 12.16 10.01 -1.23
C TYR A 297 11.33 9.62 -2.45
N ARG A 298 10.52 10.56 -2.95
CA ARG A 298 9.79 10.43 -4.23
C ARG A 298 10.54 11.12 -5.36
N TYR A 299 10.80 10.41 -6.45
CA TYR A 299 11.53 10.98 -7.59
C TYR A 299 10.67 11.88 -8.46
N HIS A 300 9.42 11.51 -8.70
CA HIS A 300 8.46 12.40 -9.34
C HIS A 300 7.97 13.49 -8.40
N GLY A 301 7.39 14.55 -8.99
CA GLY A 301 6.64 15.59 -8.26
C GLY A 301 5.47 15.02 -7.45
N HIS A 302 4.68 15.88 -6.84
CA HIS A 302 3.61 15.44 -5.96
C HIS A 302 2.65 14.48 -6.68
N SER A 303 2.22 14.89 -7.88
CA SER A 303 1.42 14.14 -8.83
C SER A 303 1.88 14.47 -10.25
N MET A 304 1.27 13.83 -11.26
CA MET A 304 1.57 14.11 -12.67
C MET A 304 1.32 15.55 -13.14
N SER A 305 0.56 16.37 -12.39
CA SER A 305 0.38 17.79 -12.69
C SER A 305 1.45 18.69 -12.08
N ASP A 306 2.30 18.16 -11.21
CA ASP A 306 3.37 18.87 -10.53
C ASP A 306 4.74 18.42 -11.06
N PRO A 307 5.49 19.29 -11.77
CA PRO A 307 6.85 18.99 -12.21
C PRO A 307 7.86 18.80 -11.07
N GLY A 308 7.55 19.28 -9.86
CA GLY A 308 8.41 19.17 -8.67
C GLY A 308 9.63 20.08 -8.66
N SER A 309 9.83 20.93 -9.67
CA SER A 309 11.03 21.77 -9.81
C SER A 309 10.92 23.17 -9.19
N THR A 310 9.77 23.53 -8.60
CA THR A 310 9.54 24.86 -8.01
C THR A 310 9.92 24.94 -6.53
N TYR A 311 10.14 23.80 -5.87
CA TYR A 311 10.38 23.72 -4.43
C TYR A 311 11.58 22.82 -4.04
N ARG A 312 12.25 22.19 -5.02
CA ARG A 312 13.47 21.40 -4.86
C ARG A 312 14.25 21.38 -6.17
N THR A 313 15.54 21.10 -6.11
CA THR A 313 16.42 21.12 -7.28
C THR A 313 16.47 19.76 -7.97
N ARG A 314 16.81 19.74 -9.27
CA ARG A 314 17.09 18.49 -9.98
C ARG A 314 18.30 17.76 -9.40
N ASP A 315 19.30 18.52 -8.95
CA ASP A 315 20.53 17.97 -8.36
C ASP A 315 20.24 17.24 -7.04
N GLU A 316 19.31 17.73 -6.23
CA GLU A 316 18.85 17.03 -5.02
C GLU A 316 18.24 15.67 -5.38
N VAL A 317 17.27 15.65 -6.30
CA VAL A 317 16.60 14.41 -6.74
C VAL A 317 17.60 13.41 -7.33
N SER A 318 18.47 13.88 -8.23
CA SER A 318 19.52 13.04 -8.83
C SER A 318 20.55 12.58 -7.80
N GLY A 319 20.92 13.43 -6.84
CA GLY A 319 21.84 13.11 -5.75
C GLY A 319 21.29 11.99 -4.88
N ILE A 320 20.04 12.12 -4.41
CA ILE A 320 19.35 11.08 -3.63
C ILE A 320 19.26 9.79 -4.42
N ARG A 321 18.83 9.83 -5.69
CA ARG A 321 18.73 8.64 -6.54
C ARG A 321 20.09 7.95 -6.72
N ASN A 322 21.17 8.69 -6.92
CA ASN A 322 22.49 8.10 -7.12
C ASN A 322 23.05 7.46 -5.83
N GLN A 323 22.70 8.01 -4.67
CA GLN A 323 23.26 7.60 -3.38
C GLN A 323 22.42 6.56 -2.65
N ARG A 324 21.09 6.67 -2.73
CA ARG A 324 20.13 5.93 -1.88
C ARG A 324 19.10 5.12 -2.65
N ASP A 325 19.17 4.98 -3.98
CA ASP A 325 18.12 4.23 -4.70
C ASP A 325 17.97 2.78 -4.20
N PRO A 326 16.75 2.35 -3.83
CA PRO A 326 16.54 1.06 -3.18
C PRO A 326 16.84 -0.12 -4.10
N ILE A 327 16.61 0.02 -5.41
CA ILE A 327 16.91 -1.02 -6.40
C ILE A 327 18.42 -1.17 -6.55
N GLU A 328 19.14 -0.05 -6.69
CA GLU A 328 20.60 -0.07 -6.85
C GLU A 328 21.31 -0.55 -5.58
N ARG A 329 20.76 -0.29 -4.39
CA ARG A 329 21.28 -0.86 -3.14
C ARG A 329 21.22 -2.39 -3.19
N VAL A 330 20.06 -2.98 -3.51
CA VAL A 330 19.91 -4.45 -3.59
C VAL A 330 20.72 -5.03 -4.74
N ARG A 331 20.81 -4.35 -5.89
CA ARG A 331 21.65 -4.77 -7.02
C ARG A 331 23.11 -4.89 -6.62
N LYS A 332 23.66 -3.89 -5.95
CA LYS A 332 25.05 -3.89 -5.47
C LYS A 332 25.29 -5.03 -4.48
N LEU A 333 24.33 -5.30 -3.59
CA LEU A 333 24.41 -6.43 -2.68
C LEU A 333 24.49 -7.77 -3.44
N ILE A 334 23.61 -7.98 -4.43
CA ILE A 334 23.63 -9.18 -5.29
C ILE A 334 24.97 -9.35 -5.98
N GLN A 335 25.55 -8.27 -6.50
CA GLN A 335 26.84 -8.30 -7.19
C GLN A 335 28.02 -8.56 -6.25
N ASN A 336 28.07 -7.86 -5.12
CA ASN A 336 29.17 -7.96 -4.15
C ASN A 336 29.23 -9.32 -3.47
N MET A 337 28.07 -9.95 -3.26
CA MET A 337 27.94 -11.28 -2.65
C MET A 337 27.83 -12.40 -3.69
N GLU A 338 27.98 -12.08 -4.98
CA GLU A 338 27.91 -13.03 -6.10
C GLU A 338 26.62 -13.90 -6.09
N LEU A 339 25.51 -13.34 -5.59
CA LEU A 339 24.25 -14.08 -5.40
C LEU A 339 23.59 -14.43 -6.74
N ALA A 340 23.80 -13.63 -7.78
CA ALA A 340 23.31 -13.93 -9.12
C ALA A 340 24.23 -13.31 -10.19
N THR A 341 24.27 -13.97 -11.34
CA THR A 341 24.96 -13.49 -12.52
C THR A 341 24.28 -12.27 -13.12
N THR A 342 25.04 -11.48 -13.88
CA THR A 342 24.49 -10.37 -14.69
C THR A 342 23.38 -10.82 -15.63
N ALA A 343 23.42 -12.07 -16.12
CA ALA A 343 22.38 -12.61 -17.00
C ALA A 343 21.06 -12.86 -16.24
N GLU A 344 21.13 -13.42 -15.03
CA GLU A 344 19.95 -13.64 -14.17
C GLU A 344 19.30 -12.32 -13.74
N ILE A 345 20.10 -11.33 -13.34
CA ILE A 345 19.60 -9.98 -13.01
C ILE A 345 18.86 -9.38 -14.21
N LYS A 346 19.44 -9.44 -15.41
CA LYS A 346 18.78 -8.96 -16.65
C LYS A 346 17.52 -9.74 -16.98
N ALA A 347 17.46 -11.03 -16.67
CA ALA A 347 16.27 -11.84 -16.87
C ALA A 347 15.11 -11.38 -15.96
N ILE A 348 15.39 -11.05 -14.69
CA ILE A 348 14.41 -10.48 -13.76
C ILE A 348 13.85 -9.15 -14.30
N GLU A 349 14.73 -8.24 -14.74
CA GLU A 349 14.32 -6.96 -15.30
C GLU A 349 13.47 -7.12 -16.57
N LYS A 350 13.86 -8.05 -17.45
CA LYS A 350 13.12 -8.35 -18.67
C LYS A 350 11.74 -8.93 -18.36
N ALA A 351 11.63 -9.80 -17.36
CA ALA A 351 10.37 -10.38 -16.93
C ALA A 351 9.42 -9.29 -16.40
N ALA A 352 9.91 -8.39 -15.55
CA ALA A 352 9.12 -7.27 -15.04
C ALA A 352 8.66 -6.31 -16.15
N ARG A 353 9.52 -6.01 -17.13
CA ARG A 353 9.14 -5.21 -18.31
C ARG A 353 8.04 -5.90 -19.10
N LYS A 354 8.21 -7.19 -19.37
CA LYS A 354 7.21 -7.98 -20.10
C LYS A 354 5.86 -8.01 -19.38
N GLU A 355 5.86 -8.23 -18.06
CA GLU A 355 4.63 -8.21 -17.26
C GLU A 355 3.87 -6.89 -17.40
N VAL A 356 4.58 -5.76 -17.29
CA VAL A 356 3.97 -4.43 -17.43
C VAL A 356 3.48 -4.21 -18.87
N ASP A 357 4.27 -4.57 -19.88
CA ASP A 357 3.88 -4.39 -21.28
C ASP A 357 2.66 -5.25 -21.65
N ASP A 358 2.60 -6.49 -21.17
CA ASP A 358 1.45 -7.39 -21.34
C ASP A 358 0.19 -6.84 -20.64
N ALA A 359 0.34 -6.34 -19.41
CA ALA A 359 -0.74 -5.71 -18.66
C ALA A 359 -1.30 -4.47 -19.37
N ILE A 360 -0.44 -3.63 -19.95
CA ILE A 360 -0.83 -2.45 -20.74
C ILE A 360 -1.57 -2.87 -22.00
N ALA A 361 -1.06 -3.85 -22.74
CA ALA A 361 -1.71 -4.34 -23.96
C ALA A 361 -3.12 -4.83 -23.65
N LYS A 362 -3.25 -5.68 -22.63
CA LYS A 362 -4.53 -6.21 -22.17
C LYS A 362 -5.47 -5.10 -21.68
N ALA A 363 -4.97 -4.12 -20.93
CA ALA A 363 -5.78 -3.02 -20.40
C ALA A 363 -6.27 -2.08 -21.51
N LYS A 364 -5.51 -1.88 -22.58
CA LYS A 364 -5.96 -1.09 -23.75
C LYS A 364 -7.08 -1.75 -24.53
N GLU A 365 -7.14 -3.08 -24.52
CA GLU A 365 -8.22 -3.86 -25.14
C GLU A 365 -9.43 -4.01 -24.22
N CYS A 366 -9.28 -3.76 -22.92
CA CYS A 366 -10.37 -3.80 -21.96
C CYS A 366 -11.37 -2.66 -22.21
N PRO A 367 -12.68 -2.93 -22.35
CA PRO A 367 -13.67 -1.88 -22.55
C PRO A 367 -13.84 -1.00 -21.29
N GLU A 368 -14.39 0.18 -21.50
CA GLU A 368 -14.84 1.04 -20.40
C GLU A 368 -15.97 0.36 -19.60
N PRO A 369 -16.20 0.76 -18.34
CA PRO A 369 -17.36 0.32 -17.56
C PRO A 369 -18.67 0.60 -18.33
N PRO A 370 -19.62 -0.35 -18.35
CA PRO A 370 -20.89 -0.11 -19.00
C PRO A 370 -21.68 0.97 -18.25
N GLU A 371 -22.46 1.78 -18.97
CA GLU A 371 -23.19 2.93 -18.42
C GLU A 371 -24.12 2.55 -17.25
N GLU A 372 -24.69 1.34 -17.29
CA GLU A 372 -25.53 0.79 -16.21
C GLU A 372 -24.83 0.72 -14.85
N TRP A 373 -23.49 0.77 -14.78
CA TRP A 373 -22.75 0.76 -13.51
C TRP A 373 -22.72 2.12 -12.81
N LEU A 374 -23.09 3.21 -13.49
CA LEU A 374 -23.09 4.57 -12.94
C LEU A 374 -23.87 4.69 -11.62
N THR A 375 -24.96 3.94 -11.49
CA THR A 375 -25.87 3.95 -10.33
C THR A 375 -25.66 2.78 -9.38
N LYS A 376 -24.77 1.84 -9.72
CA LYS A 376 -24.55 0.63 -8.94
C LYS A 376 -23.62 0.92 -7.77
N ASN A 377 -23.73 0.08 -6.73
CA ASN A 377 -22.87 0.13 -5.54
C ASN A 377 -22.92 1.44 -4.73
N ILE A 378 -24.00 2.24 -4.87
CA ILE A 378 -24.28 3.37 -3.97
C ILE A 378 -24.59 2.86 -2.56
N TYR A 379 -25.34 1.76 -2.46
CA TYR A 379 -25.65 1.06 -1.21
C TYR A 379 -25.25 -0.41 -1.31
N SER A 380 -24.70 -0.98 -0.24
CA SER A 380 -24.48 -2.44 -0.15
C SER A 380 -25.77 -3.21 0.07
N ALA A 381 -26.76 -2.60 0.73
CA ALA A 381 -28.12 -3.11 0.89
C ALA A 381 -29.06 -1.92 0.65
N ALA A 382 -29.67 -1.88 -0.54
CA ALA A 382 -30.49 -0.76 -0.96
C ALA A 382 -31.71 -0.59 -0.02
N PRO A 383 -32.07 0.66 0.34
CA PRO A 383 -33.25 0.89 1.15
C PRO A 383 -34.53 0.52 0.39
N HIS A 384 -35.60 0.21 1.12
CA HIS A 384 -36.89 -0.09 0.51
C HIS A 384 -37.37 1.09 -0.35
N GLY A 385 -37.79 0.82 -1.58
CA GLY A 385 -38.23 1.84 -2.55
C GLY A 385 -37.09 2.54 -3.30
N TRP A 386 -35.84 2.06 -3.19
CA TRP A 386 -34.73 2.53 -4.02
C TRP A 386 -34.79 1.86 -5.39
N GLU A 387 -35.44 2.55 -6.34
CA GLU A 387 -35.69 2.03 -7.70
C GLU A 387 -34.87 2.75 -8.78
N SER A 388 -34.49 4.02 -8.54
CA SER A 388 -33.75 4.81 -9.52
C SER A 388 -32.89 5.91 -8.91
N VAL A 389 -31.86 6.33 -9.64
CA VAL A 389 -31.08 7.54 -9.36
C VAL A 389 -31.39 8.58 -10.43
N ARG A 390 -31.66 9.80 -9.97
CA ARG A 390 -31.86 10.95 -10.87
C ARG A 390 -30.56 11.27 -11.62
N GLY A 391 -30.65 11.33 -12.95
CA GLY A 391 -29.59 11.81 -13.84
C GLY A 391 -29.54 13.34 -13.93
N VAL A 392 -28.93 13.85 -15.00
CA VAL A 392 -28.74 15.31 -15.19
C VAL A 392 -30.06 16.07 -15.36
N GLU A 393 -31.09 15.44 -15.92
CA GLU A 393 -32.42 16.03 -16.10
C GLU A 393 -33.41 15.59 -15.02
N ARG A 394 -34.41 16.43 -14.73
CA ARG A 394 -35.42 16.17 -13.68
C ARG A 394 -36.31 14.95 -13.97
N GLY A 395 -36.34 14.45 -15.20
CA GLY A 395 -37.07 13.24 -15.60
C GLY A 395 -36.19 12.08 -16.08
N LEU A 396 -34.87 12.27 -16.16
CA LEU A 396 -33.94 11.20 -16.49
C LEU A 396 -33.64 10.43 -15.21
N ALA A 397 -34.04 9.17 -15.17
CA ALA A 397 -33.81 8.28 -14.04
C ALA A 397 -33.10 7.03 -14.55
N HIS A 398 -32.04 6.62 -13.86
CA HIS A 398 -31.25 5.43 -14.17
C HIS A 398 -31.60 4.36 -13.14
N GLU A 399 -31.93 3.16 -13.61
CA GLU A 399 -32.29 2.04 -12.73
C GLU A 399 -31.13 1.68 -11.79
N THR A 400 -31.46 1.43 -10.53
CA THR A 400 -30.48 1.17 -9.46
C THR A 400 -30.08 -0.28 -9.32
#